data_AF-A0A3M1QIX1-F1
#
_entry.id   AF-A0A3M1QIX1-F1
#
_cell.length_a   1.000
_cell.length_b   1.000
_cell.length_c   1.000
_cell.angle_alpha   90.00
_cell.angle_beta   90.00
_cell.angle_gamma   90.00
#
_symmetry.space_group_name_H-M   'P 1'
#
loop_
_entity.id
_entity.type
_entity.pdbx_description
1 polymer ?
#
loop_
_entity_poly.entity_id
_entity_poly.type
_entity_poly.pdbx_seq_one_letter_code
_entity_poly.pdbx_strand_id
1 'polypeptide(L)'
;MELELDTPFAHLARDGQWEAYSRRLADEGLAWWFDMEVPRIATHVAALPSGRTGGFSPRLRLLQGTFAPLPEGRRPAQVLRDVTLLYRLLQAGRDREGMAAACCLACAAVWDFGTDLAASRPWRRRMAALLRQTDLSPRARAG
;
A
#
# COMPACT_ATOMS: atom_id res chain seq x y z
N MET A 1 -17.50 17.23 -7.79
CA MET A 1 -17.74 16.31 -6.67
C MET A 1 -16.64 16.58 -5.67
N GLU A 2 -16.93 17.28 -4.57
CA GLU A 2 -15.96 17.41 -3.46
C GLU A 2 -15.82 16.03 -2.81
N LEU A 3 -14.59 15.57 -2.63
CA LEU A 3 -14.31 14.33 -1.92
C LEU A 3 -14.50 14.60 -0.43
N GLU A 4 -15.50 13.96 0.18
CA GLU A 4 -15.72 14.07 1.63
C GLU A 4 -14.67 13.22 2.36
N LEU A 5 -13.74 13.88 3.06
CA LEU A 5 -12.69 13.24 3.84
C LEU A 5 -13.18 13.06 5.28
N ASP A 6 -13.42 11.82 5.72
CA ASP A 6 -14.19 11.50 6.93
C ASP A 6 -13.34 11.05 8.13
N THR A 7 -12.16 11.65 8.32
CA THR A 7 -11.20 11.21 9.34
C THR A 7 -10.81 12.32 10.31
N PRO A 8 -10.37 11.99 11.55
CA PRO A 8 -9.90 12.98 12.51
C PRO A 8 -8.78 13.88 11.98
N PHE A 9 -8.00 13.40 11.01
CA PHE A 9 -6.88 14.12 10.39
C PHE A 9 -7.21 14.76 9.03
N ALA A 10 -8.47 14.68 8.56
CA ALA A 10 -8.91 15.32 7.32
C ALA A 10 -8.77 16.85 7.34
N HIS A 11 -8.78 17.46 8.53
CA HIS A 11 -8.50 18.90 8.69
C HIS A 11 -7.12 19.27 8.13
N LEU A 12 -6.12 18.40 8.23
CA LEU A 12 -4.77 18.65 7.70
C LEU A 12 -4.79 18.90 6.19
N ALA A 13 -5.62 18.16 5.45
CA ALA A 13 -5.77 18.38 4.00
C ALA A 13 -6.46 19.72 3.71
N ARG A 14 -7.53 20.04 4.46
CA ARG A 14 -8.28 21.30 4.33
C ARG A 14 -7.42 22.53 4.65
N ASP A 15 -6.51 22.39 5.61
CA ASP A 15 -5.58 23.44 6.04
C ASP A 15 -4.31 23.51 5.16
N GLY A 16 -4.21 22.70 4.10
CA GLY A 16 -3.07 22.65 3.19
C GLY A 16 -1.81 21.99 3.77
N GLN A 17 -1.91 21.35 4.94
CA GLN A 17 -0.84 20.62 5.64
C GLN A 17 -0.64 19.21 5.05
N TRP A 18 -0.43 19.15 3.73
CA TRP A 18 -0.38 17.91 2.96
C TRP A 18 0.73 16.93 3.38
N GLU A 19 1.85 17.41 3.90
CA GLU A 19 2.91 16.51 4.39
C GLU A 19 2.44 15.74 5.62
N ALA A 20 1.89 16.45 6.62
CA ALA A 20 1.34 15.82 7.82
C ALA A 20 0.16 14.90 7.48
N TYR A 21 -0.72 15.35 6.57
CA TYR A 21 -1.83 14.54 6.07
C TYR A 21 -1.35 13.24 5.42
N SER A 22 -0.40 13.32 4.48
CA SER A 22 0.13 12.15 3.77
C SER A 22 0.83 11.16 4.70
N ARG A 23 1.51 11.63 5.75
CA ARG A 23 2.10 10.79 6.78
C ARG A 23 1.02 10.03 7.56
N ARG A 24 -0.02 10.74 8.02
CA ARG A 24 -1.15 10.12 8.73
C ARG A 24 -1.89 9.12 7.85
N LEU A 25 -2.14 9.47 6.59
CA LEU A 25 -2.76 8.60 5.61
C LEU A 25 -1.92 7.34 5.34
N ALA A 26 -0.60 7.43 5.35
CA ALA A 26 0.26 6.27 5.16
C ALA A 26 0.13 5.23 6.29
N ASP A 27 -0.07 5.70 7.52
CA ASP A 27 -0.20 4.83 8.70
C ASP A 27 -1.62 4.27 8.82
N GLU A 28 -2.62 5.15 8.79
CA GLU A 28 -4.04 4.78 8.92
C GLU A 28 -4.52 4.00 7.68
N GLY A 29 -4.09 4.44 6.50
CA GLY A 29 -4.48 3.80 5.24
C GLY A 29 -3.98 2.37 5.11
N LEU A 30 -2.85 2.02 5.74
CA LEU A 30 -2.38 0.64 5.78
C LEU A 30 -3.28 -0.24 6.66
N ALA A 31 -3.73 0.28 7.80
CA ALA A 31 -4.68 -0.41 8.66
C ALA A 31 -6.02 -0.62 7.95
N TRP A 32 -6.56 0.43 7.31
CA TRP A 32 -7.74 0.35 6.46
C TRP A 32 -7.60 -0.67 5.33
N TRP A 33 -6.40 -0.79 4.76
CA TRP A 33 -6.13 -1.76 3.69
C TRP A 33 -6.26 -3.20 4.20
N PHE A 34 -5.70 -3.51 5.36
CA PHE A 34 -5.87 -4.83 5.99
C PHE A 34 -7.32 -5.09 6.40
N ASP A 35 -8.03 -4.05 6.83
CA ASP A 35 -9.46 -4.13 7.19
C ASP A 35 -10.39 -4.10 5.96
N MET A 36 -9.82 -4.06 4.74
CA MET A 36 -10.54 -4.02 3.47
C MET A 36 -11.48 -2.81 3.29
N GLU A 37 -11.18 -1.68 3.95
CA GLU A 37 -11.88 -0.39 3.79
C GLU A 37 -11.47 0.34 2.49
N VAL A 38 -11.42 -0.40 1.39
CA VAL A 38 -10.96 0.03 0.06
C VAL A 38 -11.59 1.34 -0.42
N PRO A 39 -12.93 1.59 -0.28
CA PRO A 39 -13.53 2.86 -0.69
C PRO A 39 -12.96 4.07 0.06
N ARG A 40 -12.68 3.91 1.36
CA ARG A 40 -12.13 4.98 2.19
C ARG A 40 -10.74 5.36 1.74
N ILE A 41 -9.88 4.36 1.53
CA ILE A 41 -8.51 4.59 1.06
C ILE A 41 -8.54 5.30 -0.30
N ALA A 42 -9.40 4.84 -1.22
CA ALA A 42 -9.52 5.43 -2.56
C ALA A 42 -9.88 6.94 -2.49
N THR A 43 -10.85 7.31 -1.66
CA THR A 43 -11.24 8.71 -1.42
C THR A 43 -10.05 9.55 -0.92
N HIS A 44 -9.33 9.07 0.08
CA HIS A 44 -8.21 9.80 0.67
C HIS A 44 -6.99 9.88 -0.26
N VAL A 45 -6.72 8.82 -1.04
CA VAL A 45 -5.64 8.78 -2.02
C VAL A 45 -5.93 9.70 -3.22
N ALA A 46 -7.18 9.74 -3.68
CA ALA A 46 -7.62 10.62 -4.78
C ALA A 46 -7.50 12.11 -4.43
N ALA A 47 -7.60 12.45 -3.14
CA ALA A 47 -7.44 13.83 -2.67
C ALA A 47 -5.97 14.31 -2.63
N LEU A 48 -4.98 13.43 -2.84
CA LEU A 48 -3.58 13.82 -2.82
C LEU A 48 -3.21 14.68 -4.07
N PRO A 49 -2.43 15.76 -3.92
CA PRO A 49 -2.03 16.60 -5.04
C PRO A 49 -1.17 15.84 -6.08
N SER A 50 -1.56 15.90 -7.35
CA SER A 50 -1.00 15.12 -8.47
C SER A 50 0.48 15.38 -8.82
N GLY A 51 1.15 16.32 -8.15
CA GLY A 51 2.55 16.69 -8.38
C GLY A 51 3.53 16.32 -7.25
N ARG A 52 3.07 15.67 -6.17
CA ARG A 52 3.87 15.42 -4.95
C ARG A 52 4.45 14.01 -4.82
N THR A 53 4.46 13.23 -5.90
CA THR A 53 4.92 11.82 -5.88
C THR A 53 6.36 11.63 -5.40
N GLY A 54 7.22 12.65 -5.51
CA GLY A 54 8.62 12.63 -5.08
C GLY A 54 8.87 12.62 -3.56
N GLY A 55 7.84 12.77 -2.72
CA GLY A 55 7.99 12.83 -1.25
C GLY A 55 7.16 11.82 -0.46
N PHE A 56 6.42 10.93 -1.12
CA PHE A 56 5.55 9.98 -0.43
C PHE A 56 6.31 8.79 0.15
N SER A 57 5.91 8.39 1.36
CA SER A 57 6.46 7.23 2.03
C SER A 57 6.24 5.95 1.21
N PRO A 58 7.06 4.91 1.40
CA PRO A 58 6.85 3.63 0.73
C PRO A 58 5.46 3.04 0.99
N ARG A 59 4.90 3.20 2.21
CA ARG A 59 3.53 2.81 2.55
C ARG A 59 2.50 3.51 1.68
N LEU A 60 2.58 4.84 1.56
CA LEU A 60 1.62 5.59 0.76
C LEU A 60 1.70 5.23 -0.73
N ARG A 61 2.92 4.96 -1.23
CA ARG A 61 3.12 4.50 -2.61
C ARG A 61 2.55 3.10 -2.84
N LEU A 62 2.58 2.21 -1.84
CA LEU A 62 1.87 0.91 -1.92
C LEU A 62 0.36 1.10 -2.01
N LEU A 63 -0.20 1.96 -1.15
CA LEU A 63 -1.63 2.27 -1.15
C LEU A 63 -2.05 2.85 -2.51
N GLN A 64 -1.30 3.82 -3.06
CA GLN A 64 -1.52 4.33 -4.42
C GLN A 64 -1.47 3.23 -5.48
N GLY A 65 -0.52 2.30 -5.37
CA GLY A 65 -0.38 1.17 -6.29
C GLY A 65 -1.58 0.22 -6.29
N THR A 66 -2.33 0.14 -5.19
CA THR A 66 -3.56 -0.68 -5.09
C THR A 66 -4.67 -0.16 -6.02
N PHE A 67 -4.75 1.16 -6.21
CA PHE A 67 -5.80 1.80 -7.01
C PHE A 67 -5.32 2.30 -8.37
N ALA A 68 -4.02 2.18 -8.64
CA ALA A 68 -3.48 2.60 -9.93
C ALA A 68 -4.15 1.76 -11.02
N PRO A 69 -4.81 2.39 -12.02
CA PRO A 69 -5.38 1.63 -13.12
C PRO A 69 -4.26 0.80 -13.74
N LEU A 70 -4.55 -0.44 -14.10
CA LEU A 70 -3.64 -1.23 -14.92
C LEU A 70 -3.57 -0.52 -16.28
N PRO A 71 -2.46 0.18 -16.62
CA PRO A 71 -2.26 0.68 -17.98
C PRO A 71 -2.51 -0.45 -18.97
N GLU A 72 -3.12 -0.14 -20.10
CA GLU A 72 -3.17 -1.06 -21.24
C GLU A 72 -1.75 -1.57 -21.51
N GLY A 73 -1.55 -2.88 -21.35
CA GLY A 73 -0.25 -3.52 -21.53
C GLY A 73 0.69 -3.54 -20.32
N ARG A 74 0.30 -3.08 -19.12
CA ARG A 74 1.13 -3.31 -17.92
C ARG A 74 1.15 -4.78 -17.58
N ARG A 75 2.35 -5.35 -17.63
CA ARG A 75 2.58 -6.78 -17.40
C ARG A 75 2.69 -7.05 -15.91
N PRO A 76 2.31 -8.26 -15.43
CA PRO A 76 2.50 -8.66 -14.03
C PRO A 76 3.92 -8.36 -13.52
N ALA A 77 4.91 -8.57 -14.37
CA ALA A 77 6.32 -8.29 -14.06
C ALA A 77 6.61 -6.83 -13.69
N GLN A 78 5.91 -5.85 -14.30
CA GLN A 78 6.09 -4.43 -13.94
C GLN A 78 5.56 -4.16 -12.54
N VAL A 79 4.33 -4.59 -12.23
CA VAL A 79 3.75 -4.43 -10.89
C VAL A 79 4.64 -5.09 -9.83
N LEU A 80 5.08 -6.33 -10.09
CA LEU A 80 5.96 -7.04 -9.15
C LEU A 80 7.32 -6.36 -8.99
N ARG A 81 7.87 -5.71 -10.03
CA ARG A 81 9.09 -4.89 -9.90
C ARG A 81 8.85 -3.69 -9.00
N ASP A 82 7.75 -2.96 -9.19
CA ASP A 82 7.42 -1.79 -8.38
C ASP A 82 7.23 -2.18 -6.91
N VAL A 83 6.47 -3.25 -6.64
CA VAL A 83 6.27 -3.78 -5.28
C VAL A 83 7.58 -4.30 -4.68
N THR A 84 8.48 -4.88 -5.49
CA THR A 84 9.82 -5.30 -5.02
C THR A 84 10.66 -4.12 -4.56
N LEU A 85 10.62 -3.00 -5.28
CA LEU A 85 11.33 -1.78 -4.88
C LEU A 85 10.78 -1.25 -3.55
N LEU A 86 9.45 -1.17 -3.42
CA LEU A 86 8.81 -0.71 -2.19
C LEU A 86 9.10 -1.63 -1.01
N TYR A 87 9.03 -2.95 -1.19
CA TYR A 87 9.40 -3.93 -0.16
C TYR A 87 10.82 -3.72 0.36
N ARG A 88 11.79 -3.44 -0.52
CA ARG A 88 13.19 -3.18 -0.12
C ARG A 88 13.34 -1.90 0.69
N LEU A 89 12.62 -0.83 0.30
CA LEU A 89 12.62 0.43 1.06
C LEU A 89 12.02 0.24 2.46
N LEU A 90 10.91 -0.50 2.55
CA LEU A 90 10.27 -0.85 3.82
C LEU A 90 11.18 -1.70 4.69
N GLN A 91 11.86 -2.68 4.09
CA GLN A 91 12.83 -3.51 4.77
C GLN A 91 14.01 -2.70 5.33
N ALA A 92 14.54 -1.75 4.55
CA ALA A 92 15.59 -0.86 5.01
C ALA A 92 15.13 0.02 6.18
N GLY A 93 13.87 0.48 6.16
CA GLY A 93 13.22 1.22 7.23
C GLY A 93 12.74 0.35 8.42
N ARG A 94 12.93 -0.97 8.38
CA ARG A 94 12.41 -1.94 9.37
C ARG A 94 10.88 -1.87 9.55
N ASP A 95 10.18 -1.46 8.52
CA ASP A 95 8.72 -1.33 8.50
C ASP A 95 8.08 -2.67 8.14
N ARG A 96 7.89 -3.51 9.16
CA ARG A 96 7.39 -4.89 8.98
C ARG A 96 5.94 -4.94 8.51
N GLU A 97 5.09 -4.02 8.96
CA GLU A 97 3.71 -3.98 8.48
C GLU A 97 3.65 -3.58 7.01
N GLY A 98 4.43 -2.58 6.60
CA GLY A 98 4.53 -2.23 5.18
C GLY A 98 5.11 -3.38 4.36
N MET A 99 6.09 -4.12 4.89
CA MET A 99 6.61 -5.34 4.24
C MET A 99 5.53 -6.43 4.10
N ALA A 100 4.68 -6.62 5.10
CA ALA A 100 3.56 -7.56 5.05
C ALA A 100 2.55 -7.14 3.98
N ALA A 101 2.13 -5.87 3.98
CA ALA A 101 1.24 -5.32 2.96
C ALA A 101 1.82 -5.44 1.55
N ALA A 102 3.12 -5.21 1.36
CA ALA A 102 3.79 -5.43 0.08
C ALA A 102 3.72 -6.90 -0.36
N CYS A 103 3.85 -7.86 0.56
CA CYS A 103 3.70 -9.27 0.24
C CYS A 103 2.28 -9.62 -0.18
N CYS A 104 1.27 -9.12 0.56
CA CYS A 104 -0.14 -9.34 0.24
C CYS A 104 -0.50 -8.70 -1.11
N LEU A 105 -0.11 -7.44 -1.36
CA LEU A 105 -0.33 -6.75 -2.63
C LEU A 105 0.33 -7.47 -3.81
N ALA A 106 1.56 -7.98 -3.63
CA ALA A 106 2.20 -8.76 -4.68
C ALA A 106 1.47 -10.08 -4.97
N CYS A 107 0.91 -10.74 -3.94
CA CYS A 107 0.10 -11.92 -4.13
C CYS A 107 -1.21 -11.59 -4.84
N ALA A 108 -1.92 -10.55 -4.41
CA ALA A 108 -3.14 -10.05 -5.03
C ALA A 108 -2.92 -9.73 -6.51
N ALA A 109 -1.85 -8.97 -6.83
CA ALA A 109 -1.50 -8.67 -8.22
C ALA A 109 -1.31 -9.94 -9.07
N VAL A 110 -0.61 -10.96 -8.55
CA VAL A 110 -0.45 -12.24 -9.29
C VAL A 110 -1.79 -12.90 -9.57
N TRP A 111 -2.72 -12.86 -8.61
CA TRP A 111 -4.07 -13.38 -8.79
C TRP A 111 -4.86 -12.57 -9.82
N ASP A 112 -4.83 -11.24 -9.75
CA ASP A 112 -5.55 -10.35 -10.67
C ASP A 112 -5.13 -10.55 -12.13
N PHE A 113 -3.86 -10.85 -12.39
CA PHE A 113 -3.39 -11.12 -13.74
C PHE A 113 -3.63 -12.57 -14.21
N GLY A 114 -3.74 -13.54 -13.30
CA GLY A 114 -4.06 -14.95 -13.62
C GLY A 114 -3.09 -15.70 -14.55
N THR A 115 -1.93 -15.12 -14.91
CA THR A 115 -1.05 -15.65 -15.99
C THR A 115 0.12 -16.48 -15.49
N ASP A 116 0.65 -16.19 -14.30
CA ASP A 116 1.73 -16.97 -13.67
C ASP A 116 1.54 -17.00 -12.15
N LEU A 117 0.76 -17.96 -11.67
CA LEU A 117 0.53 -18.15 -10.24
C LEU A 117 1.81 -18.54 -9.49
N ALA A 118 2.85 -19.06 -10.16
CA ALA A 118 4.10 -19.40 -9.50
C ALA A 118 4.88 -18.14 -9.08
N ALA A 119 4.66 -16.99 -9.73
CA ALA A 119 5.26 -15.70 -9.38
C ALA A 119 4.92 -15.24 -7.95
N SER A 120 3.84 -15.76 -7.34
CA SER A 120 3.48 -15.48 -5.94
C SER A 120 4.32 -16.26 -4.91
N ARG A 121 5.02 -17.33 -5.30
CA ARG A 121 5.78 -18.20 -4.38
C ARG A 121 6.83 -17.45 -3.55
N PRO A 122 7.68 -16.57 -4.13
CA PRO A 122 8.66 -15.81 -3.35
C PRO A 122 8.01 -14.89 -2.31
N TRP A 123 6.85 -14.32 -2.64
CA TRP A 123 6.10 -13.41 -1.76
C TRP A 123 5.46 -14.15 -0.59
N ARG A 124 4.85 -15.31 -0.83
CA ARG A 124 4.38 -16.19 0.25
C ARG A 124 5.51 -16.61 1.19
N ARG A 125 6.71 -16.91 0.67
CA ARG A 125 7.88 -17.24 1.51
C ARG A 125 8.33 -16.06 2.37
N ARG A 126 8.34 -14.84 1.82
CA ARG A 126 8.65 -13.61 2.56
C ARG A 126 7.61 -13.38 3.66
N MET A 127 6.32 -13.50 3.34
CA MET A 127 5.24 -13.39 4.31
C MET A 127 5.38 -14.43 5.44
N ALA A 128 5.60 -15.69 5.10
CA ALA A 128 5.83 -16.74 6.09
C ALA A 128 7.05 -16.46 6.99
N ALA A 129 8.09 -15.80 6.48
CA ALA A 129 9.23 -15.38 7.27
C ALA A 129 8.90 -14.21 8.22
N LEU A 130 8.06 -13.28 7.78
CA LEU A 130 7.56 -12.17 8.60
C LEU A 130 6.64 -12.67 9.72
N LEU A 131 5.75 -13.62 9.45
CA LEU A 131 4.82 -14.18 10.44
C LEU A 131 5.53 -14.89 11.62
N ARG A 132 6.76 -15.35 11.41
CA ARG A 132 7.61 -15.90 12.49
C ARG A 132 8.18 -14.84 13.43
N GLN A 133 8.07 -13.56 13.07
CA GLN A 133 8.49 -12.43 13.91
C GLN A 133 7.33 -12.01 14.82
N THR A 134 7.64 -11.61 16.06
CA THR A 134 6.63 -11.38 17.12
C THR A 134 5.96 -10.01 17.07
N ASP A 135 6.40 -9.11 16.19
CA ASP A 135 6.07 -7.69 16.22
C ASP A 135 5.22 -7.19 15.05
N LEU A 136 4.59 -8.12 14.32
CA LEU A 136 3.49 -7.79 13.42
C LEU A 136 2.18 -7.65 14.20
N SER A 137 1.38 -6.63 13.86
CA SER A 137 0.03 -6.51 14.39
C SER A 137 -0.86 -7.69 13.97
N PRO A 138 -1.95 -7.96 14.72
CA PRO A 138 -2.92 -8.98 14.35
C PRO A 138 -3.50 -8.78 12.94
N ARG A 139 -3.72 -7.52 12.52
CA ARG A 139 -4.26 -7.19 11.19
C ARG A 139 -3.27 -7.57 10.08
N ALA A 140 -2.01 -7.18 10.23
CA ALA A 140 -0.96 -7.53 9.27
C ALA A 140 -0.69 -9.05 9.18
N ARG A 141 -1.01 -9.81 10.24
CA ARG A 141 -0.93 -11.28 10.25
C ARG A 141 -2.11 -11.96 9.56
N ALA A 142 -3.26 -11.29 9.49
CA ALA A 142 -4.49 -11.83 8.92
C ALA A 142 -4.62 -11.60 7.41
N GLY A 143 -3.92 -10.59 6.87
CA GLY A 143 -3.82 -10.33 5.42
C GLY A 143 -2.94 -11.32 4.68
#